data_AF-A0A1R1XGP5-F1
#
_entry.id   AF-A0A1R1XGP5-F1
#
_cell.length_a   1.000
_cell.length_b   1.000
_cell.length_c   1.000
_cell.angle_alpha   90.00
_cell.angle_beta   90.00
_cell.angle_gamma   90.00
#
_symmetry.space_group_name_H-M   'P 1'
#
loop_
_entity.id
_entity.type
_entity.pdbx_description
1 polymer ?
#
loop_
_entity_poly.entity_id
_entity_poly.type
_entity_poly.pdbx_seq_one_letter_code
_entity_poly.pdbx_strand_id
1 'polypeptide(L)' 'MALEPQQGLRQGVPLSPLFDNLIIETLILLVKERISGITVSNEGFKILAYADDLLIGINNRDEEKKLMKH' A
#
# COMPACT_ATOMS: atom_id res chain seq x y z
N MET A 1 25.39 -14.97 -18.88
CA MET A 1 24.27 -15.54 -18.11
C MET A 1 23.80 -14.44 -17.18
N ALA A 2 22.67 -13.79 -17.46
CA ALA A 2 22.13 -12.76 -16.57
C ALA A 2 21.61 -13.46 -15.32
N LEU A 3 22.07 -13.04 -14.15
CA LEU A 3 21.61 -13.58 -12.86
C LEU A 3 20.10 -13.36 -12.76
N GLU A 4 19.35 -14.44 -12.49
CA GLU A 4 17.94 -14.33 -12.12
C GLU A 4 17.84 -13.58 -10.78
N PRO A 5 17.01 -12.53 -10.67
CA PRO A 5 16.83 -11.84 -9.40
C PRO A 5 16.21 -12.80 -8.39
N GLN A 6 16.86 -12.93 -7.22
CA GLN A 6 16.34 -13.74 -6.11
C GLN A 6 15.14 -13.08 -5.42
N GLN A 7 14.98 -11.76 -5.57
CA GLN A 7 13.90 -10.97 -5.00
C GLN A 7 13.50 -9.83 -5.95
N GLY A 8 12.23 -9.43 -5.88
CA GLY A 8 11.65 -8.37 -6.72
C GLY A 8 11.24 -8.85 -8.11
N LEU A 9 10.71 -7.92 -8.90
CA LEU A 9 10.27 -8.18 -10.27
C LEU A 9 11.21 -7.52 -11.27
N ARG A 10 11.42 -8.17 -12.42
CA ARG A 10 12.20 -7.57 -13.51
C ARG A 10 11.43 -6.42 -14.14
N GLN A 11 12.06 -5.27 -14.26
CA GLN A 11 11.52 -4.15 -15.02
C GLN A 11 11.44 -4.46 -16.53
N GLY A 12 10.49 -3.83 -17.23
CA GLY A 12 10.28 -4.02 -18.67
C GLY A 12 9.57 -5.32 -19.05
N VAL A 13 9.24 -6.18 -18.08
CA VAL A 13 8.36 -7.33 -18.31
C VAL A 13 6.90 -6.85 -18.22
N PRO A 14 6.05 -7.11 -19.24
CA PRO A 14 4.68 -6.59 -19.27
C PRO A 14 3.81 -6.96 -18.06
N LEU A 15 4.11 -8.08 -17.38
CA LEU A 15 3.33 -8.56 -16.24
C LEU A 15 3.81 -8.02 -14.89
N SER A 16 5.02 -7.48 -14.78
CA SER A 16 5.55 -7.02 -13.49
C SER A 16 4.64 -5.99 -12.79
N PRO A 17 4.08 -4.98 -13.49
CA PRO A 17 3.17 -4.02 -12.84
C PRO A 17 1.92 -4.67 -12.24
N LEU A 18 1.43 -5.77 -12.81
CA LEU A 18 0.26 -6.47 -12.27
C LEU A 18 0.60 -7.20 -10.97
N PHE A 19 1.76 -7.84 -10.91
CA PHE A 19 2.24 -8.49 -9.69
C PHE A 19 2.56 -7.48 -8.59
N ASP A 20 3.13 -6.32 -8.93
CA ASP A 20 3.32 -5.22 -7.99
C ASP A 20 1.98 -4.79 -7.39
N ASN A 21 0.95 -4.56 -8.23
CA ASN A 21 -0.38 -4.20 -7.77
C ASN A 21 -1.03 -5.27 -6.87
N LEU A 22 -0.82 -6.56 -7.14
CA LEU A 22 -1.35 -7.65 -6.32
C LEU A 22 -0.75 -7.64 -4.90
N ILE A 23 0.54 -7.37 -4.79
CA ILE A 23 1.22 -7.24 -3.49
C ILE A 23 0.71 -6.00 -2.75
N ILE A 24 0.62 -4.86 -3.43
CA ILE A 24 0.13 -3.60 -2.87
C ILE A 24 -1.34 -3.73 -2.43
N GLU A 25 -2.19 -4.47 -3.15
CA GLU A 25 -3.58 -4.71 -2.75
C GLU A 25 -3.68 -5.37 -1.37
N THR A 26 -2.79 -6.30 -1.06
CA THR A 26 -2.73 -6.95 0.26
C THR A 26 -2.43 -5.92 1.37
N LEU A 27 -1.52 -4.98 1.10
CA LEU A 27 -1.22 -3.89 2.02
C LEU A 27 -2.40 -2.90 2.17
N ILE A 28 -3.07 -2.57 1.06
CA ILE A 28 -4.26 -1.69 1.08
C ILE A 28 -5.36 -2.27 1.97
N LEU A 29 -5.63 -3.58 1.87
CA LEU A 29 -6.63 -4.25 2.69
C LEU A 29 -6.27 -4.15 4.18
N LEU A 30 -5.00 -4.44 4.52
CA LEU A 30 -4.51 -4.34 5.90
C LEU A 30 -4.66 -2.92 6.47
N VAL A 31 -4.35 -1.89 5.68
CA VAL A 31 -4.53 -0.49 6.10
C VAL A 31 -6.02 -0.21 6.34
N LYS A 32 -6.90 -0.57 5.40
CA LYS A 32 -8.35 -0.32 5.49
C LYS A 32 -8.99 -0.97 6.72
N GLU A 33 -8.49 -2.12 7.17
CA GLU A 33 -8.95 -2.81 8.38
C GLU A 33 -8.43 -2.19 9.68
N ARG A 34 -7.18 -1.70 9.69
CA ARG A 34 -6.52 -1.24 10.92
C ARG A 34 -6.87 0.18 11.35
N ILE A 35 -7.29 1.04 10.41
CA ILE A 35 -7.53 2.47 10.66
C ILE A 35 -8.93 2.93 10.23
N SER A 36 -9.44 3.96 10.91
CA SER A 36 -10.70 4.60 10.55
C SER A 36 -10.55 5.59 9.39
N GLY A 37 -9.39 6.24 9.24
CA GLY A 37 -9.17 7.25 8.22
C GLY A 37 -9.53 8.66 8.69
N ILE A 38 -9.38 9.63 7.80
CA ILE A 38 -9.78 11.03 8.02
C ILE A 38 -11.03 11.36 7.20
N THR A 39 -11.75 12.40 7.58
CA THR A 39 -12.85 12.94 6.76
C THR A 39 -12.33 14.11 5.94
N VAL A 40 -12.50 14.05 4.63
CA VAL A 40 -12.20 15.14 3.69
C VAL A 40 -13.49 15.48 2.95
N SER A 41 -13.94 16.73 3.05
CA SER A 41 -15.15 17.20 2.35
C SER A 41 -16.40 16.33 2.59
N ASN A 42 -16.61 15.87 3.84
CA ASN A 42 -17.66 14.96 4.27
C ASN A 42 -17.56 13.51 3.74
N GLU A 43 -16.47 13.16 3.06
CA GLU A 43 -16.18 11.80 2.62
C GLU A 43 -15.05 11.17 3.44
N GLY A 44 -15.17 9.88 3.73
CA GLY A 44 -14.15 9.14 4.46
C GLY A 44 -12.97 8.80 3.54
N PHE A 45 -11.78 9.27 3.89
CA PHE A 45 -10.54 8.96 3.20
C PHE A 45 -9.64 8.09 4.08
N LYS A 46 -9.29 6.89 3.58
CA LYS A 46 -8.36 5.98 4.26
C LYS A 46 -7.03 5.87 3.53
N ILE A 47 -7.05 5.54 2.25
CA ILE A 47 -5.84 5.27 1.47
C ILE A 47 -6.07 5.57 -0.02
N LEU A 48 -5.05 6.14 -0.66
CA LEU A 48 -4.88 6.22 -2.10
C LEU A 48 -3.56 5.55 -2.45
N ALA A 49 -3.55 4.72 -3.48
CA ALA A 49 -2.38 3.99 -3.93
C ALA A 49 -2.16 4.20 -5.43
N TYR A 50 -0.92 4.41 -5.83
CA TYR A 50 -0.52 4.49 -7.22
C TYR A 50 0.87 3.87 -7.38
N ALA A 51 0.93 2.68 -8.01
CA ALA A 51 2.15 1.88 -8.06
C ALA A 51 2.76 1.69 -6.65
N ASP A 52 3.97 2.17 -6.42
CA ASP A 52 4.69 2.14 -5.14
C ASP A 52 4.34 3.29 -4.19
N ASP A 53 3.69 4.35 -4.67
CA ASP A 53 3.28 5.50 -3.86
C ASP A 53 1.98 5.23 -3.09
N LEU A 54 1.99 5.47 -1.78
CA LEU A 54 0.83 5.33 -0.90
C LEU A 54 0.61 6.61 -0.10
N LEU A 55 -0.62 7.13 -0.16
CA LEU A 55 -1.10 8.20 0.70
C LEU A 55 -2.13 7.63 1.68
N ILE A 56 -1.85 7.71 2.98
CA ILE A 56 -2.70 7.14 4.03
C ILE A 56 -3.25 8.27 4.91
N GLY A 57 -4.57 8.31 5.10
CA GLY A 57 -5.23 9.21 6.03
C GLY A 57 -5.20 8.64 7.45
N ILE A 58 -4.42 9.24 8.34
CA ILE A 58 -4.31 8.81 9.74
C ILE A 58 -5.06 9.80 10.62
N ASN A 59 -6.04 9.31 11.40
CA ASN A 59 -6.88 10.17 12.22
C ASN A 59 -6.19 10.61 13.52
N ASN A 60 -5.39 9.73 14.11
CA ASN A 60 -4.75 9.97 15.40
C ASN A 60 -3.49 9.10 15.59
N ARG A 61 -2.72 9.43 16.63
CA ARG A 61 -1.47 8.76 16.98
C ARG A 61 -1.63 7.28 17.37
N ASP A 62 -2.81 6.82 17.77
CA ASP A 62 -3.02 5.40 18.07
C ASP A 62 -3.22 4.57 16.80
N GLU A 63 -3.84 5.14 15.76
CA GLU A 63 -3.85 4.53 14.42
C GLU A 63 -2.46 4.46 13.80
N GLU A 64 -1.67 5.52 13.94
CA GLU A 64 -0.26 5.54 13.56
C GLU A 64 0.50 4.37 14.21
N LYS A 65 0.33 4.17 15.53
CA LYS A 65 0.93 3.02 16.23
C LYS A 65 0.41 1.67 15.75
N LYS A 66 -0.89 1.53 15.44
CA LYS A 66 -1.47 0.28 14.91
C LYS A 66 -0.89 -0.08 13.54
N LEU A 67 -0.57 0.94 12.74
CA LEU A 67 0.06 0.76 11.44
C LEU A 67 1.55 0.42 11.57
N MET A 68 2.25 1.09 12.48
CA MET A 68 3.72 0.99 12.64
C MET A 68 4.19 -0.14 13.57
N LYS A 69 3.30 -0.77 14.34
CA LYS A 69 3.66 -1.91 15.19
C LYS A 69 3.83 -3.17 14.35
N HIS A 70 5.06 -3.66 14.28
CA HIS A 70 5.43 -5.03 13.94
C HIS A 70 5.29 -5.94 15.16
#